data_AF-F6DLD4-F1
#
_entry.id   AF-F6DLD4-F1
#
_cell.length_a   1.000
_cell.length_b   1.000
_cell.length_c   1.000
_cell.angle_alpha   90.00
_cell.angle_beta   90.00
_cell.angle_gamma   90.00
#
_symmetry.space_group_name_H-M   'P 1'
#
loop_
_entity.id
_entity.type
_entity.pdbx_description
1 polymer ?
#
loop_
_entity_poly.entity_id
_entity_poly.type
_entity_poly.pdbx_seq_one_letter_code
_entity_poly.pdbx_strand_id
1 'polypeptide(L)'
;MKNEITRLAASLELLEQALGAAFIKEEVHKIEGWNPEGAAGLHPLALLWYKTREELAMAELTGSLPHSHWVRNTLLMGECLETLTNRPEHPERLEELKSLNTWQDTLEWLKECAHGK
;
A
#
# COMPACT_ATOMS: atom_id res chain seq x y z
N MET A 1 -19.14 -2.93 -6.57
CA MET A 1 -18.48 -3.26 -7.85
C MET A 1 -17.71 -2.09 -8.45
N LYS A 2 -18.23 -1.24 -9.37
CA LYS A 2 -17.45 -0.11 -9.91
C LYS A 2 -16.86 0.78 -8.81
N ASN A 3 -17.67 1.04 -7.77
CA ASN A 3 -17.25 1.82 -6.60
C ASN A 3 -16.10 1.17 -5.81
N GLU A 4 -16.01 -0.16 -5.75
CA GLU A 4 -14.94 -0.86 -5.01
C GLU A 4 -13.64 -0.91 -5.77
N ILE A 5 -13.69 -1.09 -7.10
CA ILE A 5 -12.51 -0.98 -7.97
C ILE A 5 -11.96 0.45 -7.91
N THR A 6 -12.83 1.46 -8.02
CA THR A 6 -12.42 2.87 -7.87
C THR A 6 -11.84 3.15 -6.48
N ARG A 7 -12.45 2.63 -5.42
CA ARG A 7 -11.91 2.78 -4.06
C ARG A 7 -10.54 2.11 -3.90
N LEU A 8 -10.36 0.91 -4.44
CA LEU A 8 -9.05 0.24 -4.41
C LEU A 8 -7.99 1.03 -5.19
N ALA A 9 -8.34 1.54 -6.37
CA ALA A 9 -7.45 2.38 -7.17
C ALA A 9 -7.01 3.63 -6.39
N ALA A 10 -7.95 4.33 -5.75
CA ALA A 10 -7.64 5.49 -4.92
C ALA A 10 -6.77 5.14 -3.70
N SER A 11 -7.05 4.02 -3.02
CA SER A 11 -6.22 3.55 -1.91
C SER A 11 -4.81 3.16 -2.34
N LEU A 12 -4.67 2.53 -3.51
CA LEU A 12 -3.38 2.17 -4.09
C LEU A 12 -2.59 3.43 -4.49
N GLU A 13 -3.26 4.45 -5.02
CA GLU A 13 -2.66 5.74 -5.35
C GLU A 13 -2.14 6.46 -4.10
N LEU A 14 -2.91 6.47 -3.00
CA LEU A 14 -2.44 7.03 -1.72
C LEU A 14 -1.18 6.31 -1.22
N LEU A 15 -1.15 4.98 -1.31
CA LEU A 15 0.03 4.19 -0.97
C LEU A 15 1.22 4.54 -1.87
N GLU A 16 1.00 4.71 -3.17
CA GLU A 16 2.05 5.11 -4.12
C GLU A 16 2.60 6.50 -3.80
N GLN A 17 1.73 7.45 -3.45
CA GLN A 17 2.13 8.80 -3.05
C GLN A 17 2.93 8.80 -1.74
N ALA A 18 2.51 7.99 -0.76
CA ALA A 18 3.21 7.88 0.52
C ALA A 18 4.62 7.29 0.39
N LEU A 19 4.79 6.24 -0.43
CA LEU A 19 6.07 5.61 -0.66
C LEU A 19 6.95 6.38 -1.65
N GLY A 20 6.34 6.98 -2.67
CA GLY A 20 7.00 7.64 -3.78
C GLY A 20 7.41 6.67 -4.90
N ALA A 21 7.22 7.10 -6.14
CA ALA A 21 7.47 6.28 -7.33
C ALA A 21 8.94 5.80 -7.45
N ALA A 22 9.90 6.61 -6.99
CA ALA A 22 11.32 6.24 -7.01
C ALA A 22 11.61 5.04 -6.10
N PHE A 23 11.07 5.06 -4.88
CA PHE A 23 11.20 3.98 -3.90
C PHE A 23 10.53 2.70 -4.41
N ILE A 24 9.28 2.79 -4.85
CA ILE A 24 8.56 1.62 -5.41
C ILE A 24 9.34 1.01 -6.57
N LYS A 25 9.87 1.85 -7.46
CA LYS A 25 10.68 1.38 -8.58
C LYS A 25 11.91 0.62 -8.05
N GLU A 26 12.69 1.20 -7.14
CA GLU A 26 13.85 0.54 -6.54
C GLU A 26 13.50 -0.82 -5.93
N GLU A 27 12.44 -0.86 -5.12
CA GLU A 27 11.97 -2.09 -4.46
C GLU A 27 11.52 -3.16 -5.47
N VAL A 28 10.73 -2.80 -6.48
CA VAL A 28 10.26 -3.74 -7.49
C VAL A 28 11.40 -4.32 -8.33
N HIS A 29 12.52 -3.61 -8.50
CA HIS A 29 13.70 -4.17 -9.19
C HIS A 29 14.40 -5.28 -8.40
N LYS A 30 14.12 -5.43 -7.10
CA LYS A 30 14.61 -6.56 -6.29
C LYS A 30 13.86 -7.88 -6.59
N ILE A 31 12.71 -7.81 -7.26
CA ILE A 31 11.93 -8.99 -7.63
C ILE A 31 12.63 -9.68 -8.81
N GLU A 32 13.38 -10.73 -8.50
CA GLU A 32 13.99 -11.59 -9.50
C GLU A 32 13.08 -12.79 -9.81
N GLY A 33 12.63 -12.90 -11.07
CA GLY A 33 11.83 -14.02 -11.54
C GLY A 33 10.34 -13.90 -11.25
N TRP A 34 9.67 -15.04 -11.00
CA TRP A 34 8.21 -15.14 -10.96
C TRP A 34 7.61 -15.05 -9.55
N ASN A 35 8.44 -15.13 -8.49
CA ASN A 35 7.98 -15.12 -7.11
C ASN A 35 8.40 -13.81 -6.39
N PRO A 36 7.54 -12.77 -6.37
CA PRO A 36 7.85 -11.52 -5.68
C PRO A 36 7.99 -11.67 -4.17
N GLU A 37 7.35 -12.67 -3.54
CA GLU A 37 7.42 -12.91 -2.09
C GLU A 37 8.78 -13.48 -1.66
N GLY A 38 9.53 -14.05 -2.60
CA GLY A 38 10.87 -14.59 -2.36
C GLY A 38 12.01 -13.56 -2.50
N ALA A 39 11.69 -12.31 -2.87
CA ALA A 39 12.69 -11.27 -3.09
C ALA A 39 13.33 -10.83 -1.76
N ALA A 40 14.63 -11.09 -1.63
CA ALA A 40 15.36 -10.77 -0.40
C ALA A 40 15.41 -9.25 -0.16
N GLY A 41 14.97 -8.82 1.02
CA GLY A 41 14.99 -7.40 1.40
C GLY A 41 13.98 -6.53 0.65
N LEU A 42 12.96 -7.13 0.02
CA LEU A 42 11.83 -6.39 -0.55
C LEU A 42 10.98 -5.79 0.57
N HIS A 43 10.67 -4.50 0.45
CA HIS A 43 9.83 -3.81 1.42
C HIS A 43 8.40 -4.35 1.40
N PRO A 44 7.80 -4.71 2.56
CA PRO A 44 6.46 -5.27 2.61
C PRO A 44 5.38 -4.39 1.98
N LEU A 45 5.50 -3.06 2.11
CA LEU A 45 4.57 -2.12 1.47
C LEU A 45 4.74 -2.01 -0.05
N ALA A 46 5.97 -2.21 -0.57
CA ALA A 46 6.20 -2.27 -2.01
C ALA A 46 5.66 -3.59 -2.60
N LEU A 47 5.80 -4.70 -1.86
CA LEU A 47 5.16 -5.97 -2.20
C LEU A 47 3.63 -5.84 -2.21
N LEU A 48 3.04 -5.22 -1.18
CA LEU A 48 1.61 -4.95 -1.11
C LEU A 48 1.13 -4.14 -2.32
N TRP A 49 1.84 -3.07 -2.67
CA TRP A 49 1.55 -2.26 -3.85
C TRP A 49 1.62 -3.10 -5.13
N TYR A 50 2.68 -3.88 -5.31
CA TYR A 50 2.90 -4.72 -6.49
C TYR A 50 1.77 -5.73 -6.68
N LYS A 51 1.45 -6.51 -5.64
CA LYS A 51 0.38 -7.54 -5.69
C LYS A 51 -0.99 -6.92 -5.92
N THR A 52 -1.28 -5.79 -5.26
CA THR A 52 -2.57 -5.11 -5.43
C THR A 52 -2.71 -4.51 -6.83
N ARG A 53 -1.63 -4.02 -7.43
CA ARG A 53 -1.63 -3.51 -8.80
C ARG A 53 -1.96 -4.60 -9.82
N GLU A 54 -1.42 -5.81 -9.65
CA GLU A 54 -1.78 -6.98 -10.49
C GLU A 54 -3.27 -7.31 -10.37
N GLU A 55 -3.80 -7.32 -9.14
CA GLU A 55 -5.20 -7.65 -8.87
C GLU A 55 -6.17 -6.57 -9.35
N LEU A 56 -5.79 -5.29 -9.24
CA LEU A 56 -6.56 -4.18 -9.77
C LEU A 56 -6.65 -4.27 -11.30
N ALA A 57 -5.53 -4.50 -11.99
CA ALA A 57 -5.53 -4.68 -13.44
C ALA A 57 -6.43 -5.85 -13.88
N MET A 58 -6.39 -6.96 -13.13
CA MET A 58 -7.30 -8.08 -13.38
C MET A 58 -8.77 -7.68 -13.18
N ALA A 59 -9.08 -6.98 -12.09
CA ALA A 59 -10.43 -6.54 -11.78
C ALA A 59 -10.98 -5.53 -12.79
N GLU A 60 -10.14 -4.67 -13.36
CA GLU A 60 -10.51 -3.74 -14.44
C GLU A 60 -10.87 -4.50 -15.73
N LEU A 61 -10.17 -5.60 -16.03
CA LEU A 61 -10.45 -6.44 -17.19
C LEU A 61 -11.71 -7.30 -17.00
N THR A 62 -11.91 -7.88 -15.82
CA THR A 62 -13.00 -8.82 -15.56
C THR A 62 -14.27 -8.15 -15.00
N GLY A 63 -14.15 -6.93 -14.48
CA GLY A 63 -15.21 -6.23 -13.75
C GLY A 63 -15.47 -6.75 -12.34
N SER A 64 -14.63 -7.67 -11.83
CA SER A 64 -14.81 -8.30 -10.51
C SER A 64 -13.55 -8.21 -9.66
N LEU A 65 -13.68 -7.67 -8.45
CA LEU A 65 -12.56 -7.57 -7.51
C LEU A 65 -12.32 -8.89 -6.78
N PRO A 66 -11.08 -9.40 -6.70
CA PRO A 66 -10.77 -10.57 -5.88
C PRO A 66 -10.88 -10.23 -4.40
N HIS A 67 -11.37 -11.18 -3.60
CA HIS A 67 -11.43 -11.07 -2.12
C HIS A 67 -10.11 -11.48 -1.48
N SER A 68 -8.99 -10.98 -2.01
CA SER A 68 -7.65 -11.30 -1.51
C SER A 68 -7.34 -10.53 -0.23
N HIS A 69 -6.35 -11.00 0.52
CA HIS A 69 -5.82 -10.24 1.64
C HIS A 69 -5.06 -8.98 1.18
N TRP A 70 -4.53 -8.95 -0.05
CA TRP A 70 -3.85 -7.78 -0.63
C TRP A 70 -4.83 -6.63 -0.84
N VAL A 71 -5.98 -6.90 -1.48
CA VAL A 71 -7.06 -5.92 -1.63
C VAL A 71 -7.48 -5.36 -0.26
N ARG A 72 -7.72 -6.25 0.71
CA ARG A 72 -8.14 -5.83 2.06
C ARG A 72 -7.09 -4.94 2.74
N ASN A 73 -5.83 -5.34 2.67
CA ASN A 73 -4.73 -4.60 3.30
C ASN A 73 -4.50 -3.24 2.63
N THR A 74 -4.64 -3.15 1.31
CA THR A 74 -4.52 -1.88 0.59
C THR A 74 -5.68 -0.93 0.90
N LEU A 75 -6.91 -1.44 0.99
CA LEU A 75 -8.06 -0.62 1.40
C LEU A 75 -7.86 -0.05 2.83
N LEU A 76 -7.44 -0.90 3.77
CA LEU A 76 -7.12 -0.46 5.14
C LEU A 76 -5.98 0.56 5.17
N MET A 77 -4.95 0.36 4.34
CA MET A 77 -3.85 1.30 4.20
C MET A 77 -4.34 2.65 3.64
N GLY A 78 -5.20 2.62 2.63
CA GLY A 78 -5.81 3.82 2.06
C GLY A 78 -6.56 4.64 3.10
N GLU A 79 -7.36 4.02 3.97
CA GLU A 79 -8.07 4.69 5.06
C GLU A 79 -7.09 5.34 6.07
N CYS A 80 -6.01 4.63 6.40
CA CYS A 80 -4.98 5.14 7.30
C CYS A 80 -4.25 6.36 6.69
N LEU A 81 -3.88 6.27 5.41
CA LEU A 81 -3.17 7.33 4.71
C LEU A 81 -4.07 8.54 4.43
N GLU A 82 -5.35 8.33 4.10
CA GLU A 82 -6.32 9.42 3.93
C GLU A 82 -6.45 10.24 5.23
N THR A 83 -6.40 9.57 6.39
CA THR A 83 -6.40 10.26 7.69
C THR A 83 -5.15 11.13 7.87
N LEU A 84 -3.98 10.66 7.43
CA LEU A 84 -2.73 11.44 7.49
C LEU A 84 -2.72 12.63 6.57
N THR A 85 -3.22 12.49 5.34
CA THR A 85 -3.27 13.62 4.39
C THR A 85 -4.12 14.76 4.95
N ASN A 86 -5.09 14.45 5.81
CA ASN A 86 -5.92 15.40 6.53
C ASN A 86 -5.29 15.93 7.84
N ARG A 87 -4.15 15.38 8.28
CA ARG A 87 -3.39 15.78 9.47
C ARG A 87 -1.90 15.92 9.12
N PRO A 88 -1.49 17.02 8.45
CA PRO A 88 -0.14 17.21 7.92
C PRO A 88 0.94 17.45 9.00
N GLU A 89 0.65 17.11 10.25
CA GLU A 89 1.47 17.39 11.44
C GLU A 89 2.67 16.43 11.57
N HIS A 90 2.70 15.35 10.77
CA HIS A 90 3.64 14.24 10.91
C HIS A 90 4.26 13.75 9.58
N PRO A 91 4.87 14.63 8.77
CA PRO A 91 5.51 14.22 7.51
C PRO A 91 6.64 13.19 7.71
N GLU A 92 7.33 13.22 8.85
CA GLU A 92 8.38 12.26 9.21
C GLU A 92 7.88 10.82 9.28
N ARG A 93 6.60 10.61 9.64
CA ARG A 93 6.00 9.27 9.72
C ARG A 93 5.86 8.63 8.34
N LEU A 94 5.65 9.42 7.29
CA LEU A 94 5.63 8.89 5.92
C LEU A 94 7.00 8.38 5.48
N GLU A 95 8.09 9.01 5.94
CA GLU A 95 9.44 8.50 5.66
C GLU A 95 9.74 7.23 6.47
N GLU A 96 9.26 7.13 7.72
CA GLU A 96 9.40 5.91 8.51
C GLU A 96 8.71 4.69 7.90
N LEU A 97 7.64 4.89 7.12
CA LEU A 97 6.97 3.81 6.37
C LEU A 97 7.86 3.17 5.31
N LYS A 98 8.93 3.85 4.85
CA LYS A 98 9.86 3.32 3.85
C LYS A 98 10.99 2.50 4.48
N SER A 99 11.11 2.53 5.81
CA SER A 99 12.15 1.81 6.53
C SER A 99 11.67 0.42 6.94
N LEU A 100 12.44 -0.60 6.53
CA LEU A 100 12.20 -2.01 6.86
C LEU A 100 12.11 -2.28 8.37
N ASN A 101 12.72 -1.43 9.20
CA ASN A 101 12.79 -1.62 10.65
C ASN A 101 11.62 -0.96 11.40
N THR A 102 10.94 0.01 10.78
CA THR A 102 9.99 0.89 11.47
C THR A 102 8.61 0.88 10.83
N TRP A 103 8.46 0.41 9.59
CA TRP A 103 7.20 0.47 8.85
C TRP A 103 6.02 -0.15 9.61
N GLN A 104 6.27 -1.22 10.38
CA GLN A 104 5.21 -1.92 11.10
C GLN A 104 4.70 -1.09 12.28
N ASP A 105 5.61 -0.53 13.08
CA ASP A 105 5.26 0.35 14.20
C ASP A 105 4.55 1.61 13.71
N THR A 106 5.06 2.20 12.62
CA THR A 106 4.43 3.35 11.97
C THR A 106 3.03 2.98 11.48
N LEU A 107 2.84 1.82 10.87
CA LEU A 107 1.52 1.36 10.42
C LEU A 107 0.55 1.12 11.60
N GLU A 108 1.03 0.59 12.72
CA GLU A 108 0.20 0.42 13.92
C GLU A 108 -0.23 1.77 14.48
N TRP A 109 0.69 2.73 14.59
CA TRP A 109 0.38 4.10 15.00
C TRP A 109 -0.65 4.76 14.07
N LEU A 110 -0.55 4.53 12.75
CA LEU A 110 -1.53 5.05 11.79
C LEU A 110 -2.93 4.48 11.99
N LYS A 111 -3.02 3.18 12.29
CA LYS A 111 -4.31 2.56 12.59
C LYS A 111 -4.94 3.16 13.85
N GLU A 112 -4.14 3.44 14.87
CA GLU A 112 -4.62 4.12 16.09
C GLU A 112 -5.13 5.53 15.79
N CYS A 113 -4.41 6.29 14.97
CA CYS A 113 -4.81 7.64 14.59
C CYS A 113 -6.11 7.68 13.76
N ALA A 114 -6.30 6.70 12.88
CA ALA A 114 -7.49 6.56 12.05
C ALA A 114 -8.73 6.11 12.85
N HIS A 115 -8.54 5.32 13.91
CA HIS A 115 -9.65 4.76 14.70
C HIS A 115 -9.98 5.51 16.00
N GLY A 116 -9.25 6.58 16.33
CA GLY A 116 -9.57 7.51 17.41
C GLY A 116 -9.82 6.84 18.76
N LYS A 117 -8.74 6.56 19.49
CA LYS A 117 -8.81 6.51 20.97
C LYS A 117 -8.36 7.83 21.55
#